data_AF-A0A848M1N6-F1
#
_entry.id   AF-A0A848M1N6-F1
#
_cell.length_a   1.000
_cell.length_b   1.000
_cell.length_c   1.000
_cell.angle_alpha   90.00
_cell.angle_beta   90.00
_cell.angle_gamma   90.00
#
_symmetry.space_group_name_H-M   'P 1'
#
loop_
_entity.id
_entity.type
_entity.pdbx_description
1 polymer ?
#
loop_
_entity_poly.entity_id
_entity_poly.type
_entity_poly.pdbx_seq_one_letter_code
_entity_poly.pdbx_strand_id
1 'polypeptide(L)'
;AEPTEVWGNHFTALIAPAAVNQWLSGFFKRDVQLRWLGPQLTRRVKRHDAVPLSFADGYPYLLANEASLRDLQQRCPASVSIEQFRPNLVVTGAAAWDEDSWKVIRIGEVVFDVAKPCSRCIFTTVSPERGQK
;
A
#
# COMPACT_ATOMS: atom_id res chain seq x y z
N ALA A 1 8.34 13.74 18.53
CA ALA A 1 8.04 12.58 17.68
C ALA A 1 7.93 11.40 18.59
N GLU A 2 6.91 10.56 18.42
CA GLU A 2 6.54 9.51 19.36
C GLU A 2 6.83 8.11 18.81
N PRO A 3 7.18 7.13 19.67
CA PRO A 3 7.35 5.74 19.28
C PRO A 3 6.10 5.20 18.56
N THR A 4 6.32 4.49 17.47
CA THR A 4 5.28 3.91 16.61
C THR A 4 5.74 2.55 16.09
N GLU A 5 4.81 1.62 15.94
CA GLU A 5 5.07 0.29 15.42
C GLU A 5 4.11 -0.04 14.26
N VAL A 6 4.65 -0.65 13.20
CA VAL A 6 3.89 -1.25 12.10
C VAL A 6 4.53 -2.60 11.77
N TRP A 7 3.76 -3.69 11.86
CA TRP A 7 4.23 -5.05 11.56
C TRP A 7 5.51 -5.46 12.32
N GLY A 8 5.66 -5.09 13.60
CA GLY A 8 6.87 -5.34 14.39
C GLY A 8 8.03 -4.37 14.14
N ASN A 9 7.93 -3.49 13.13
CA ASN A 9 8.95 -2.49 12.85
C ASN A 9 8.71 -1.23 13.68
N HIS A 10 9.71 -0.84 14.45
CA HIS A 10 9.66 0.31 15.36
C HIS A 10 10.34 1.54 14.75
N PHE A 11 9.66 2.67 14.80
CA PHE A 11 10.11 3.94 14.25
C PHE A 11 9.40 5.11 14.98
N THR A 12 9.65 6.36 14.57
CA THR A 12 9.00 7.53 15.17
C THR A 12 8.03 8.19 14.21
N ALA A 13 6.95 8.76 14.75
CA ALA A 13 5.99 9.55 13.98
C ALA A 13 5.53 10.78 14.77
N LEU A 14 5.06 11.79 14.06
CA LEU A 14 4.42 12.97 14.61
C LEU A 14 2.92 12.70 14.78
N ILE A 15 2.34 13.22 15.86
CA ILE A 15 0.92 13.10 16.15
C ILE A 15 0.20 14.32 15.57
N ALA A 16 -0.95 14.11 14.90
CA ALA A 16 -1.79 15.17 14.42
C ALA A 16 -2.39 16.00 15.57
N PRO A 17 -2.82 17.26 15.33
CA PRO A 17 -3.43 18.09 16.37
C PRO A 17 -4.59 17.39 17.10
N ALA A 18 -4.77 17.71 18.39
CA ALA A 18 -5.74 17.04 19.27
C ALA A 18 -7.16 17.03 18.69
N ALA A 19 -7.60 18.12 18.05
CA ALA A 19 -8.93 18.21 17.43
C ALA A 19 -9.15 17.16 16.33
N VAL A 20 -8.11 16.84 15.54
CA VAL A 20 -8.19 15.79 14.49
C VAL A 20 -8.37 14.42 15.13
N ASN A 21 -7.60 14.15 16.18
CA ASN A 21 -7.69 12.87 16.90
C ASN A 21 -9.04 12.73 17.61
N GLN A 22 -9.55 13.79 18.25
CA GLN A 22 -10.88 13.79 18.87
C GLN A 22 -11.97 13.50 17.86
N TRP A 23 -11.93 14.14 16.68
CA TRP A 23 -12.88 13.88 15.61
C TRP A 23 -12.82 12.42 15.13
N LEU A 24 -11.62 11.90 14.84
CA LEU A 24 -11.44 10.52 14.41
C LEU A 24 -11.88 9.51 15.47
N SER A 25 -11.57 9.75 16.74
CA SER A 25 -12.00 8.90 17.85
C SER A 25 -13.53 8.86 17.95
N GLY A 26 -14.19 10.00 17.74
CA GLY A 26 -15.65 10.09 17.67
C GLY A 26 -16.26 9.31 16.50
N PHE A 27 -15.59 9.29 15.35
CA PHE A 27 -15.99 8.50 14.17
C PHE A 27 -15.80 7.00 14.40
N PHE A 28 -14.61 6.57 14.83
CA PHE A 28 -14.27 5.16 15.03
C PHE A 28 -14.80 4.55 16.33
N LYS A 29 -15.42 5.36 17.21
CA LYS A 29 -15.93 4.94 18.53
C LYS A 29 -14.88 4.28 19.42
N ARG A 30 -13.63 4.71 19.29
CA ARG A 30 -12.48 4.30 20.10
C ARG A 30 -11.38 5.34 20.02
N ASP A 31 -10.50 5.37 21.01
CA ASP A 31 -9.36 6.29 20.98
C ASP A 31 -8.40 5.94 19.84
N VAL A 32 -8.21 6.88 18.91
CA VAL A 32 -7.25 6.77 17.80
C VAL A 32 -6.44 8.05 17.67
N GLN A 33 -5.28 7.92 17.02
CA GLN A 33 -4.44 9.04 16.63
C GLN A 33 -4.12 8.96 15.15
N LEU A 34 -4.25 10.08 14.44
CA LEU A 34 -3.63 10.23 13.14
C LEU A 34 -2.16 10.55 13.32
N ARG A 35 -1.30 9.80 12.64
CA ARG A 35 0.16 9.96 12.70
C ARG A 35 0.73 10.15 11.30
N TRP A 36 1.82 10.91 11.22
CA TRP A 36 2.55 11.17 9.98
C TRP A 36 4.05 11.20 10.25
N LEU A 37 4.89 10.90 9.25
CA LEU A 37 6.32 10.62 9.50
C LEU A 37 7.23 11.84 9.48
N GLY A 38 6.68 13.03 9.25
CA GLY A 38 7.52 14.21 9.03
C GLY A 38 8.24 14.18 7.68
N PRO A 39 9.10 15.18 7.41
CA PRO A 39 9.92 15.25 6.20
C PRO A 39 11.08 14.25 6.20
N GLN A 40 11.48 13.74 7.38
CA GLN A 40 12.59 12.81 7.53
C GLN A 40 12.07 11.44 7.97
N LEU A 41 12.03 10.50 7.03
CA LEU A 41 11.56 9.14 7.27
C LEU A 41 12.60 8.38 8.10
N THR A 42 12.19 7.77 9.22
CA THR A 42 13.06 6.89 10.03
C THR A 42 12.83 5.41 9.76
N ARG A 43 11.70 5.03 9.15
CA ARG A 43 11.38 3.64 8.81
C ARG A 43 12.01 3.24 7.46
N ARG A 44 12.43 1.98 7.35
CA ARG A 44 13.08 1.39 6.17
C ARG A 44 12.40 0.09 5.73
N VAL A 45 12.56 -0.24 4.46
CA VAL A 45 12.17 -1.54 3.92
C VAL A 45 13.03 -2.63 4.57
N LYS A 46 12.41 -3.71 5.02
CA LYS A 46 13.13 -4.84 5.64
C LYS A 46 14.14 -5.43 4.65
N ARG A 47 15.41 -5.55 5.06
CA ARG A 47 16.56 -5.98 4.22
C ARG A 47 17.00 -4.98 3.14
N HIS A 48 16.50 -3.75 3.17
CA HIS A 48 16.89 -2.67 2.24
C HIS A 48 16.97 -1.34 3.00
N ASP A 49 18.01 -1.16 3.82
CA ASP A 49 18.14 -0.05 4.77
C ASP A 49 18.32 1.33 4.11
N ALA A 50 18.69 1.37 2.82
CA ALA A 50 18.75 2.58 2.03
C ALA A 50 17.36 3.06 1.55
N VAL A 51 16.34 2.19 1.56
CA VAL A 51 15.02 2.49 0.98
C VAL A 51 14.08 2.96 2.09
N PRO A 52 13.68 4.25 2.10
CA PRO A 52 12.74 4.76 3.08
C PRO A 52 11.36 4.15 2.85
N LEU A 53 10.65 3.88 3.95
CA LEU A 53 9.31 3.31 3.91
C LEU A 53 8.39 4.13 4.79
N SER A 54 7.16 4.37 4.30
CA SER A 54 6.13 5.08 5.04
C SER A 54 5.40 4.14 6.02
N PHE A 55 4.09 4.32 6.23
CA PHE A 55 3.24 3.35 6.92
C PHE A 55 2.87 2.13 6.05
N ALA A 56 3.33 2.07 4.80
CA ALA A 56 3.10 0.94 3.89
C ALA A 56 3.58 -0.41 4.46
N ASP A 57 3.01 -1.51 3.98
CA ASP A 57 3.23 -2.84 4.55
C ASP A 57 4.65 -3.35 4.37
N GLY A 58 5.21 -3.21 3.16
CA GLY A 58 6.52 -3.78 2.85
C GLY A 58 7.39 -2.98 1.88
N TYR A 59 6.81 -2.32 0.88
CA TYR A 59 7.53 -1.58 -0.15
C TYR A 59 6.83 -0.25 -0.46
N PRO A 60 7.55 0.77 -0.97
CA PRO A 60 6.98 2.11 -1.19
C PRO A 60 5.94 2.16 -2.32
N TYR A 61 6.05 1.27 -3.30
CA TYR A 61 5.17 1.21 -4.46
C TYR A 61 4.67 -0.21 -4.69
N LEU A 62 3.41 -0.30 -5.12
CA LEU A 62 2.80 -1.51 -5.66
C LEU A 62 2.47 -1.30 -7.14
N LEU A 63 2.98 -2.19 -7.98
CA LEU A 63 2.69 -2.27 -9.42
C LEU A 63 1.54 -3.27 -9.66
N ALA A 64 0.65 -2.93 -10.57
CA ALA A 64 -0.38 -3.82 -11.07
C ALA A 64 -0.59 -3.62 -12.58
N ASN A 65 -1.04 -4.66 -13.26
CA ASN A 65 -1.35 -4.65 -14.68
C ASN A 65 -2.86 -4.82 -14.89
N GLU A 66 -3.45 -3.98 -15.74
CA GLU A 66 -4.87 -4.03 -16.04
C GLU A 66 -5.27 -5.37 -16.71
N ALA A 67 -4.39 -5.97 -17.52
CA ALA A 67 -4.65 -7.27 -18.13
C ALA A 67 -4.77 -8.39 -17.07
N SER A 68 -3.93 -8.37 -16.03
CA SER A 68 -3.98 -9.31 -14.91
C SER A 68 -5.27 -9.16 -14.09
N LEU A 69 -5.73 -7.92 -13.89
CA LEU A 69 -7.03 -7.68 -13.25
C LEU A 69 -8.18 -8.26 -14.08
N ARG A 70 -8.20 -8.02 -15.40
CA ARG A 70 -9.24 -8.56 -16.29
C ARG A 70 -9.26 -10.09 -16.27
N ASP A 71 -8.10 -10.72 -16.33
CA ASP A 71 -7.97 -12.18 -16.22
C ASP A 71 -8.50 -12.70 -14.87
N LEU A 72 -8.21 -11.98 -13.77
CA LEU A 72 -8.76 -12.33 -12.45
C LEU A 72 -10.28 -12.16 -12.40
N GLN A 73 -10.82 -11.08 -12.96
CA GLN A 73 -12.27 -10.82 -13.01
C GLN A 73 -13.02 -11.91 -13.78
N GLN A 74 -12.43 -12.49 -14.82
CA GLN A 74 -13.03 -13.61 -15.54
C GLN A 74 -13.16 -14.88 -14.68
N ARG A 75 -12.31 -15.03 -13.66
CA ARG A 75 -12.27 -16.18 -12.74
C ARG A 75 -13.00 -15.92 -11.43
N CYS A 76 -13.44 -14.70 -11.17
CA CYS A 76 -14.06 -14.29 -9.92
C CYS A 76 -15.52 -13.87 -10.15
N PRO A 77 -16.51 -14.63 -9.65
CA PRO A 77 -17.93 -14.25 -9.76
C PRO A 77 -18.27 -12.93 -9.06
N ALA A 78 -17.50 -12.58 -8.02
CA ALA A 78 -17.58 -11.28 -7.38
C ALA A 78 -16.80 -10.27 -8.22
N SER A 79 -17.45 -9.18 -8.63
CA SER A 79 -16.77 -8.09 -9.32
C SER A 79 -15.69 -7.51 -8.40
N VAL A 80 -14.43 -7.72 -8.75
CA VAL A 80 -13.27 -7.15 -8.06
C VAL A 80 -12.79 -5.92 -8.80
N SER A 81 -12.47 -4.85 -8.07
CA SER A 81 -11.93 -3.61 -8.65
C SER A 81 -10.44 -3.46 -8.33
N ILE A 82 -9.74 -2.61 -9.10
CA ILE A 82 -8.29 -2.41 -8.91
C ILE A 82 -7.98 -1.79 -7.53
N GLU A 83 -8.91 -1.00 -6.98
CA GLU A 83 -8.80 -0.32 -5.70
C GLU A 83 -8.73 -1.29 -4.52
N GLN A 84 -9.34 -2.47 -4.64
CA GLN A 84 -9.19 -3.57 -3.66
C GLN A 84 -7.73 -4.03 -3.57
N PHE A 85 -6.96 -3.84 -4.65
CA PHE A 85 -5.56 -4.22 -4.70
C PHE A 85 -4.61 -3.13 -4.18
N ARG A 86 -5.09 -1.89 -4.11
CA ARG A 86 -4.37 -0.69 -3.65
C ARG A 86 -3.02 -0.44 -4.36
N PRO A 87 -2.90 -0.60 -5.70
CA PRO A 87 -1.66 -0.30 -6.39
C PRO A 87 -1.39 1.21 -6.40
N ASN A 88 -0.12 1.56 -6.55
CA ASN A 88 0.31 2.93 -6.82
C ASN A 88 0.50 3.16 -8.33
N LEU A 89 0.93 2.11 -9.04
CA LEU A 89 1.21 2.13 -10.47
C LEU A 89 0.33 1.08 -11.14
N VAL A 90 -0.50 1.51 -12.10
CA VAL A 90 -1.30 0.61 -12.93
C VAL A 90 -0.82 0.76 -14.37
N VAL A 91 -0.44 -0.35 -15.00
CA VAL A 91 0.07 -0.37 -16.37
C VAL A 91 -0.88 -1.09 -17.32
N THR A 92 -0.75 -0.76 -18.61
CA THR A 92 -1.51 -1.34 -19.71
C THR A 92 -0.57 -1.75 -20.85
N GLY A 93 -1.02 -2.59 -21.77
CA GLY A 93 -0.27 -2.98 -22.97
C GLY A 93 0.67 -4.19 -22.81
N ALA A 94 0.76 -4.75 -21.61
CA ALA A 94 1.41 -6.04 -21.34
C ALA A 94 0.39 -7.18 -21.32
N ALA A 95 0.85 -8.43 -21.53
CA ALA A 95 -0.02 -9.59 -21.33
C ALA A 95 -0.30 -9.79 -19.83
N ALA A 96 -1.38 -10.49 -19.50
CA ALA A 96 -1.73 -10.76 -18.11
C ALA A 96 -0.58 -11.51 -17.41
N TRP A 97 -0.23 -11.05 -16.21
CA TRP A 97 0.80 -11.59 -15.32
C TRP A 97 2.26 -11.40 -15.76
N ASP A 98 2.51 -10.72 -16.88
CA ASP A 98 3.87 -10.42 -17.34
C ASP A 98 4.68 -9.65 -16.28
N GLU A 99 4.02 -8.79 -15.50
CA GLU A 99 4.63 -7.95 -14.48
C GLU A 99 5.36 -8.73 -13.39
N ASP A 100 4.97 -9.99 -13.15
CA ASP A 100 5.61 -10.85 -12.14
C ASP A 100 7.03 -11.27 -12.55
N SER A 101 7.32 -11.25 -13.86
CA SER A 101 8.63 -11.62 -14.42
C SER A 101 9.60 -10.45 -14.49
N TRP A 102 9.08 -9.22 -14.51
CA TRP A 102 9.88 -8.01 -14.68
C TRP A 102 10.85 -7.84 -13.52
N LYS A 103 12.04 -7.32 -13.84
CA LYS A 103 13.08 -7.01 -12.86
C LYS A 103 13.28 -5.52 -12.69
N VAL A 104 13.12 -4.78 -13.77
CA VAL A 104 13.29 -3.33 -13.83
C VAL A 104 12.21 -2.76 -14.74
N ILE A 105 11.59 -1.67 -14.32
CA ILE A 105 10.73 -0.86 -15.18
C ILE A 105 11.22 0.58 -15.20
N ARG A 106 10.91 1.30 -16.29
CA ARG A 106 11.20 2.73 -16.40
C ARG A 106 9.93 3.48 -16.76
N ILE A 107 9.62 4.53 -16.01
CA ILE A 107 8.50 5.44 -16.24
C ILE A 107 9.07 6.84 -16.38
N GLY A 108 9.09 7.36 -17.62
CA GLY A 108 9.81 8.59 -17.94
C GLY A 108 11.31 8.45 -17.64
N GLU A 109 11.82 9.29 -16.75
CA GLU A 109 13.22 9.29 -16.32
C GLU A 109 13.46 8.42 -15.07
N VAL A 110 12.40 7.95 -14.41
CA VAL A 110 12.50 7.19 -13.16
C VAL A 110 12.60 5.70 -13.46
N VAL A 111 13.62 5.07 -12.89
CA VAL A 111 13.84 3.62 -12.97
C VAL A 111 13.46 2.99 -11.63
N PHE A 112 12.71 1.89 -11.68
CA PHE A 112 12.26 1.13 -10.52
C PHE A 112 12.74 -0.31 -10.62
N ASP A 113 13.22 -0.85 -9.50
CA ASP A 113 13.46 -2.28 -9.34
C ASP A 113 12.16 -2.98 -8.88
N VAL A 114 11.78 -4.03 -9.60
CA VAL A 114 10.64 -4.88 -9.25
C VAL A 114 11.14 -5.94 -8.27
N ALA A 115 11.08 -5.59 -6.98
CA ALA A 115 11.71 -6.37 -5.92
C ALA A 115 11.15 -7.79 -5.76
N LYS A 116 9.82 -7.94 -5.78
CA LYS A 116 9.13 -9.24 -5.62
C LYS A 116 7.62 -9.14 -5.94
N PRO A 117 6.95 -10.28 -6.19
CA PRO A 117 5.49 -10.34 -6.25
C PRO A 117 4.81 -9.93 -4.93
N CYS A 118 3.61 -9.38 -5.04
CA CYS A 118 2.81 -8.95 -3.89
C CYS A 118 1.86 -10.08 -3.45
N SER A 119 2.18 -10.74 -2.33
CA SER A 119 1.28 -11.69 -1.69
C SER A 119 0.00 -10.98 -1.22
N ARG A 120 -1.17 -11.49 -1.60
CA ARG A 120 -2.46 -10.87 -1.28
C ARG A 120 -2.99 -11.33 0.08
N CYS A 121 -3.54 -10.41 0.84
CA CYS A 121 -4.18 -10.69 2.14
C CYS A 121 -5.69 -10.46 2.07
N ILE A 122 -6.37 -10.72 3.19
CA ILE A 122 -7.84 -10.65 3.31
C ILE A 122 -8.41 -9.27 2.97
N PHE A 123 -7.63 -8.18 3.03
CA PHE A 123 -8.10 -6.84 2.70
C PHE A 123 -8.56 -6.68 1.25
N THR A 124 -8.10 -7.56 0.35
CA THR A 124 -8.64 -7.62 -1.02
C THR A 124 -10.12 -8.00 -1.07
N THR A 125 -10.68 -8.57 -0.01
CA THR A 125 -12.10 -8.94 0.05
C THR A 125 -13.00 -7.80 0.56
N VAL A 126 -12.44 -6.65 0.96
CA VAL A 126 -13.23 -5.52 1.47
C VAL A 126 -13.63 -4.60 0.32
N SER A 127 -14.94 -4.35 0.18
CA SER A 127 -15.49 -3.35 -0.75
C SER A 127 -14.99 -1.94 -0.37
N PRO A 128 -14.28 -1.24 -1.28
CA PRO A 128 -13.82 0.12 -1.01
C PRO A 128 -14.96 1.12 -0.82
N GLU A 129 -16.09 0.91 -1.49
CA GLU A 129 -17.27 1.79 -1.40
C GLU A 129 -18.04 1.62 -0.10
N ARG A 130 -18.18 0.36 0.38
CA ARG A 130 -19.04 0.05 1.53
C ARG A 130 -18.27 -0.15 2.83
N GLY A 131 -16.96 -0.39 2.76
CA GLY A 131 -16.13 -0.71 3.93
C GLY A 131 -16.46 -2.06 4.58
N GLN A 132 -17.09 -2.97 3.83
CA GLN A 132 -17.52 -4.30 4.29
C GLN A 132 -16.84 -5.39 3.48
N LYS A 133 -16.56 -6.52 4.12
CA LYS A 133 -16.09 -7.75 3.45
C LYS A 133 -17.20 -8.37 2.61
#